data_AF-A0A080ZCU6-F1
#
_entry.id   AF-A0A080ZCU6-F1
#
_cell.length_a   1.000
_cell.length_b   1.000
_cell.length_c   1.000
_cell.angle_alpha   90.00
_cell.angle_beta   90.00
_cell.angle_gamma   90.00
#
_symmetry.space_group_name_H-M   'P 1'
#
loop_
_entity.id
_entity.type
_entity.pdbx_description
1 polymer ?
#
loop_
_entity_poly.entity_id
_entity_poly.type
_entity_poly.pdbx_seq_one_letter_code
_entity_poly.pdbx_strand_id
1 'polypeptide(L)'
;MKILWDRDGVKGGPSSMKVLLDWLTAEGNYAMWKGGDSSTGPTKEALCGVIIDKLKDVGITHRKSADVRDKIRYLEKQYRRAIDWLATTVQGTTDDASIRSAILQLCPCYYQLARVMADNPASAPCQTINNTNEDSDKRNRKRRLSIAEITSEETHDWHMTLRRTEQQEPRPQDRDSADTEWLELEEKKLELEMRREAREEAKANAEVELINAKRRSVEIDNTTRLLLARKQLKDAGYTDEEVDAHLPLNT
;
A
#
# COMPACT_ATOMS: atom_id res chain seq x y z
N MET A 1 9.24 7.65 18.33
CA MET A 1 8.09 6.88 17.78
C MET A 1 7.87 7.32 16.34
N LYS A 2 7.67 6.37 15.41
CA LYS A 2 7.38 6.68 14.01
C LYS A 2 5.87 6.85 13.86
N ILE A 3 5.41 8.08 13.61
CA ILE A 3 3.98 8.36 13.43
C ILE A 3 3.54 7.84 12.05
N LEU A 4 2.51 7.01 12.01
CA LEU A 4 1.96 6.43 10.79
C LEU A 4 1.29 7.51 9.93
N TRP A 5 1.56 7.49 8.62
CA TRP A 5 1.03 8.48 7.68
C TRP A 5 -0.49 8.44 7.51
N ASP A 6 -1.13 7.31 7.87
CA ASP A 6 -2.57 7.11 7.77
C ASP A 6 -3.32 7.47 9.07
N ARG A 7 -2.59 7.74 10.16
CA ARG A 7 -3.16 7.93 11.51
C ARG A 7 -2.60 9.16 12.24
N ASP A 8 -2.08 10.12 11.49
CA ASP A 8 -1.49 11.34 12.02
C ASP A 8 -2.37 12.59 11.80
N GLY A 9 -3.63 12.38 11.42
CA GLY A 9 -4.61 13.45 11.32
C GLY A 9 -4.85 14.11 12.67
N VAL A 10 -4.94 15.44 12.66
CA VAL A 10 -5.11 16.27 13.86
C VAL A 10 -6.55 16.79 13.91
N LYS A 11 -7.20 16.74 15.08
CA LYS A 11 -8.57 17.24 15.30
C LYS A 11 -9.63 16.69 14.33
N GLY A 12 -9.50 15.44 13.91
CA GLY A 12 -10.41 14.82 12.92
C GLY A 12 -10.16 15.28 11.47
N GLY A 13 -9.10 16.05 11.22
CA GLY A 13 -8.65 16.42 9.88
C GLY A 13 -8.00 15.26 9.11
N PRO A 14 -7.71 15.48 7.82
CA PRO A 14 -7.11 14.45 6.97
C PRO A 14 -5.71 14.06 7.46
N SER A 15 -5.34 12.79 7.25
CA SER A 15 -3.99 12.30 7.52
C SER A 15 -2.98 12.78 6.48
N SER A 16 -1.68 12.66 6.78
CA SER A 16 -0.62 12.99 5.82
C SER A 16 -0.74 12.18 4.53
N MET A 17 -1.14 10.91 4.64
CA MET A 17 -1.35 10.06 3.46
C MET A 17 -2.47 10.62 2.59
N LYS A 18 -3.59 11.03 3.18
CA LYS A 18 -4.71 11.61 2.44
C LYS A 18 -4.32 12.91 1.75
N VAL A 19 -3.66 13.83 2.46
CA VAL A 19 -3.19 15.11 1.88
C VAL A 19 -2.22 14.86 0.73
N LEU A 20 -1.30 13.90 0.89
CA LEU A 20 -0.33 13.54 -0.14
C LEU A 20 -1.01 12.94 -1.39
N LEU A 21 -1.96 12.01 -1.21
CA LEU A 21 -2.69 11.39 -2.31
C LEU A 21 -3.58 12.40 -3.02
N ASP A 22 -4.28 13.27 -2.29
CA ASP A 22 -5.10 14.34 -2.87
C ASP A 22 -4.22 15.30 -3.70
N TRP A 23 -3.00 15.61 -3.24
CA TRP A 23 -2.05 16.41 -4.01
C TRP A 23 -1.53 15.70 -5.26
N LEU A 24 -1.14 14.42 -5.16
CA LEU A 24 -0.61 13.64 -6.29
C LEU A 24 -1.67 13.40 -7.37
N THR A 25 -2.92 13.21 -6.97
CA THR A 25 -4.03 12.91 -7.88
C THR A 25 -4.71 14.15 -8.45
N ALA A 26 -4.39 15.34 -7.94
CA ALA A 26 -4.78 16.59 -8.56
C ALA A 26 -4.08 16.77 -9.91
N GLU A 27 -4.80 17.39 -10.84
CA GLU A 27 -4.40 17.52 -12.24
C GLU A 27 -3.01 18.17 -12.39
N GLY A 28 -2.15 17.56 -13.21
CA GLY A 28 -0.81 18.06 -13.52
C GLY A 28 0.25 17.92 -12.42
N ASN A 29 -0.11 17.74 -11.14
CA ASN A 29 0.86 17.73 -10.04
C ASN A 29 1.84 16.55 -10.10
N TYR A 30 1.36 15.34 -10.40
CA TYR A 30 2.25 14.19 -10.53
C TYR A 30 3.15 14.29 -11.77
N ALA A 31 2.66 14.88 -12.87
CA ALA A 31 3.48 15.13 -14.05
C ALA A 31 4.61 16.14 -13.74
N MET A 32 4.29 17.22 -13.01
CA MET A 32 5.28 18.17 -12.49
C MET A 32 6.29 17.50 -11.56
N TRP A 33 5.82 16.61 -10.68
CA TRP A 33 6.67 15.84 -9.77
C TRP A 33 7.67 14.94 -10.49
N LYS A 34 7.23 14.27 -11.56
CA LYS A 34 8.09 13.38 -12.33
C LYS A 34 9.15 14.13 -13.11
N GLY A 35 8.84 15.36 -13.52
CA GLY A 35 9.71 16.20 -14.32
C GLY A 35 9.80 15.68 -15.75
N GLY A 36 9.45 16.51 -16.72
CA GLY A 36 10.15 16.43 -18.00
C GLY A 36 11.54 17.03 -17.80
N ASP A 37 12.53 16.58 -18.56
CA ASP A 37 13.95 17.00 -18.55
C ASP A 37 14.19 18.50 -18.88
N SER A 38 13.30 19.41 -18.47
CA SER A 38 13.49 20.85 -18.62
C SER A 38 14.15 21.41 -17.37
N SER A 39 15.28 22.08 -17.55
CA SER A 39 15.96 22.89 -16.52
C SER A 39 15.11 24.07 -15.99
N THR A 40 13.87 24.21 -16.46
CA THR A 40 12.97 25.35 -16.20
C THR A 40 11.80 24.99 -15.27
N GLY A 41 11.59 23.70 -14.94
CA GLY A 41 10.50 23.26 -14.07
C GLY A 41 10.74 23.50 -12.57
N PRO A 42 9.69 23.51 -11.74
CA PRO A 42 9.85 23.61 -10.29
C PRO A 42 10.64 22.41 -9.77
N THR A 43 11.58 22.68 -8.86
CA THR A 43 12.39 21.61 -8.27
C THR A 43 11.52 20.69 -7.42
N LYS A 44 11.90 19.41 -7.31
CA LYS A 44 11.23 18.47 -6.39
C LYS A 44 11.20 18.99 -4.96
N GLU A 45 12.21 19.76 -4.55
CA GLU A 45 12.26 20.40 -3.23
C GLU A 45 11.17 21.48 -3.07
N ALA A 46 10.95 22.31 -4.08
CA ALA A 46 9.87 23.29 -4.08
C ALA A 46 8.49 22.61 -4.00
N LEU A 47 8.29 21.51 -4.75
CA LEU A 47 7.05 20.73 -4.68
C LEU A 47 6.85 20.08 -3.31
N CYS A 48 7.93 19.58 -2.69
CA CYS A 48 7.86 19.11 -1.30
C CYS A 48 7.48 20.22 -0.33
N GLY A 49 8.00 21.45 -0.52
CA GLY A 49 7.60 22.62 0.24
C GLY A 49 6.08 22.87 0.17
N VAL A 50 5.52 22.85 -1.04
CA VAL A 50 4.06 23.02 -1.25
C VAL A 50 3.25 21.95 -0.51
N ILE A 51 3.70 20.69 -0.53
CA ILE A 51 3.03 19.60 0.19
C ILE A 51 3.15 19.79 1.70
N ILE A 52 4.32 20.21 2.19
CA ILE A 52 4.54 20.51 3.61
C ILE A 52 3.63 21.63 4.09
N ASP A 53 3.44 22.69 3.30
CA ASP A 53 2.54 23.78 3.67
C ASP A 53 1.08 23.32 3.73
N LYS A 54 0.64 22.47 2.77
CA LYS A 54 -0.67 21.81 2.85
C LYS A 54 -0.84 20.93 4.10
N LEU A 55 0.22 20.26 4.55
CA LEU A 55 0.20 19.48 5.78
C LEU A 55 0.09 20.38 7.02
N LYS A 56 0.79 21.51 7.04
CA LYS A 56 0.67 22.50 8.13
C LYS A 56 -0.72 23.11 8.20
N ASP A 57 -1.37 23.37 7.07
CA ASP A 57 -2.73 23.90 7.00
C ASP A 57 -3.75 22.99 7.71
N VAL A 58 -3.52 21.68 7.69
CA VAL A 58 -4.36 20.68 8.40
C VAL A 58 -3.84 20.34 9.80
N GLY A 59 -2.83 21.06 10.29
CA GLY A 59 -2.28 20.93 11.64
C GLY A 59 -1.14 19.91 11.78
N ILE A 60 -0.64 19.35 10.68
CA ILE A 60 0.45 18.36 10.68
C ILE A 60 1.80 19.07 10.48
N THR A 61 2.58 19.20 11.55
CA THR A 61 3.85 19.97 11.55
C THR A 61 5.12 19.12 11.68
N HIS A 62 4.99 17.81 11.91
CA HIS A 62 6.12 16.94 12.22
C HIS A 62 6.81 16.32 10.98
N ARG A 63 6.24 16.51 9.78
CA ARG A 63 6.78 15.98 8.52
C ARG A 63 7.80 16.95 7.92
N LYS A 64 8.83 16.41 7.27
CA LYS A 64 9.87 17.16 6.55
C LYS A 64 9.82 16.86 5.06
N SER A 65 10.41 17.73 4.23
CA SER A 65 10.50 17.52 2.78
C SER A 65 11.11 16.15 2.42
N ALA A 66 12.14 15.71 3.17
CA ALA A 66 12.73 14.40 2.99
C ALA A 66 11.72 13.25 3.19
N ASP A 67 10.88 13.34 4.23
CA ASP A 67 9.83 12.34 4.51
C ASP A 67 8.82 12.28 3.35
N VAL A 68 8.44 13.43 2.80
CA VAL A 68 7.55 13.52 1.63
C VAL A 68 8.18 12.88 0.40
N ARG A 69 9.44 13.20 0.08
CA ARG A 69 10.16 12.57 -1.04
C ARG A 69 10.22 11.06 -0.92
N ASP A 70 10.60 10.57 0.25
CA ASP A 70 10.73 9.14 0.51
C ASP A 70 9.38 8.44 0.45
N LYS A 71 8.32 9.09 0.93
CA LYS A 71 6.96 8.55 0.86
C LYS A 71 6.44 8.47 -0.58
N ILE A 72 6.68 9.50 -1.40
CA ILE A 72 6.29 9.45 -2.83
C ILE A 72 7.08 8.36 -3.55
N ARG A 73 8.40 8.25 -3.33
CA ARG A 73 9.22 7.16 -3.88
C ARG A 73 8.70 5.78 -3.47
N TYR A 74 8.28 5.63 -2.22
CA TYR A 74 7.68 4.40 -1.73
C TYR A 74 6.37 4.08 -2.46
N LEU A 75 5.47 5.05 -2.63
CA LEU A 75 4.21 4.88 -3.36
C LEU A 75 4.45 4.49 -4.83
N GLU A 76 5.38 5.16 -5.50
CA GLU A 76 5.80 4.82 -6.87
C GLU A 76 6.30 3.37 -6.96
N LYS A 77 7.10 2.90 -5.97
CA LYS A 77 7.59 1.53 -5.92
C LYS A 77 6.48 0.51 -5.68
N GLN A 78 5.52 0.79 -4.79
CA GLN A 78 4.37 -0.10 -4.54
C GLN A 78 3.48 -0.18 -5.79
N TYR A 79 3.23 0.95 -6.44
CA TYR A 79 2.46 0.99 -7.68
C TYR A 79 3.15 0.18 -8.80
N ARG A 80 4.46 0.38 -9.02
CA ARG A 80 5.21 -0.39 -10.02
C ARG A 80 5.14 -1.89 -9.75
N ARG A 81 5.32 -2.33 -8.50
CA ARG A 81 5.18 -3.74 -8.12
C ARG A 81 3.81 -4.31 -8.45
N ALA A 82 2.73 -3.54 -8.24
CA ALA A 82 1.38 -3.97 -8.59
C ALA A 82 1.22 -4.11 -10.11
N ILE A 83 1.77 -3.18 -10.89
CA ILE A 83 1.75 -3.24 -12.36
C ILE A 83 2.59 -4.40 -12.91
N ASP A 84 3.79 -4.61 -12.38
CA ASP A 84 4.66 -5.73 -12.77
C ASP A 84 4.00 -7.09 -12.47
N TRP A 85 3.33 -7.19 -11.31
CA TRP A 85 2.54 -8.36 -10.95
C TRP A 85 1.36 -8.56 -11.91
N LEU A 86 0.59 -7.50 -12.20
CA LEU A 86 -0.49 -7.53 -13.20
C LEU A 86 0.01 -8.02 -14.56
N ALA A 87 1.14 -7.51 -15.04
CA ALA A 87 1.73 -7.93 -16.32
C ALA A 87 2.12 -9.41 -16.34
N THR A 88 2.50 -9.97 -15.19
CA THR A 88 2.87 -11.38 -15.04
C THR A 88 1.65 -12.30 -14.88
N THR A 89 0.59 -11.83 -14.22
CA THR A 89 -0.59 -12.64 -13.85
C THR A 89 -1.72 -12.62 -14.88
N VAL A 90 -1.86 -11.55 -15.66
CA VAL A 90 -2.92 -11.41 -16.69
C VAL A 90 -2.81 -12.46 -17.81
N GLN A 91 -1.72 -13.22 -17.86
CA GLN A 91 -1.52 -14.30 -18.82
C GLN A 91 -2.24 -15.62 -18.47
N GLY A 92 -2.99 -15.72 -17.35
CA GLY A 92 -3.66 -16.98 -17.00
C GLY A 92 -4.75 -16.96 -15.92
N THR A 93 -5.25 -15.81 -15.46
CA THR A 93 -6.29 -15.75 -14.40
C THR A 93 -7.51 -14.93 -14.86
N THR A 94 -8.71 -15.51 -14.74
CA THR A 94 -10.00 -14.91 -15.17
C THR A 94 -10.85 -14.36 -14.02
N ASP A 95 -10.43 -14.52 -12.77
CA ASP A 95 -11.17 -14.01 -11.61
C ASP A 95 -10.74 -12.58 -11.23
N ASP A 96 -11.52 -11.60 -11.71
CA ASP A 96 -11.31 -10.16 -11.48
C ASP A 96 -11.32 -9.78 -9.99
N ALA A 97 -12.09 -10.48 -9.16
CA ALA A 97 -12.18 -10.21 -7.72
C ALA A 97 -10.88 -10.60 -7.00
N SER A 98 -10.32 -11.77 -7.32
CA SER A 98 -9.02 -12.22 -6.82
C SER A 98 -7.89 -11.29 -7.28
N ILE A 99 -7.89 -10.91 -8.57
CA ILE A 99 -6.93 -9.95 -9.13
C ILE A 99 -6.98 -8.62 -8.37
N ARG A 100 -8.19 -8.07 -8.17
CA ARG A 100 -8.39 -6.83 -7.40
C ARG A 100 -7.87 -6.94 -5.97
N SER A 101 -8.14 -8.05 -5.29
CA SER A 101 -7.68 -8.27 -3.92
C SER A 101 -6.16 -8.31 -3.83
N ALA A 102 -5.50 -9.02 -4.74
CA ALA A 102 -4.04 -9.13 -4.81
C ALA A 102 -3.37 -7.79 -5.11
N ILE A 103 -3.95 -6.99 -6.02
CA ILE A 103 -3.46 -5.64 -6.31
C ILE A 103 -3.54 -4.74 -5.08
N LEU A 104 -4.64 -4.80 -4.32
CA LEU A 104 -4.80 -3.99 -3.11
C LEU A 104 -3.85 -4.44 -1.98
N GLN A 105 -3.48 -5.71 -1.91
CA GLN A 105 -2.42 -6.20 -1.01
C GLN A 105 -1.04 -5.65 -1.37
N LEU A 106 -0.74 -5.54 -2.67
CA LEU A 106 0.53 -4.98 -3.16
C LEU A 106 0.60 -3.46 -3.10
N CYS A 107 -0.53 -2.79 -3.33
CA CYS A 107 -0.64 -1.34 -3.35
C CYS A 107 -2.04 -0.91 -2.88
N PRO A 108 -2.20 -0.59 -1.57
CA PRO A 108 -3.49 -0.18 -1.02
C PRO A 108 -4.10 1.05 -1.70
N CYS A 109 -3.26 1.92 -2.27
CA CYS A 109 -3.67 3.15 -2.96
C CYS A 109 -3.77 3.00 -4.49
N TYR A 110 -3.74 1.77 -5.02
CA TYR A 110 -3.61 1.49 -6.46
C TYR A 110 -4.58 2.29 -7.32
N TYR A 111 -5.89 2.20 -7.07
CA TYR A 111 -6.91 2.84 -7.91
C TYR A 111 -6.86 4.38 -7.88
N GLN A 112 -6.38 4.96 -6.78
CA GLN A 112 -6.20 6.40 -6.69
C GLN A 112 -4.98 6.84 -7.50
N LEU A 113 -3.88 6.08 -7.40
CA LEU A 113 -2.64 6.35 -8.13
C LEU A 113 -2.75 6.05 -9.63
N ALA A 114 -3.53 5.04 -10.02
CA ALA A 114 -3.70 4.64 -11.42
C ALA A 114 -4.20 5.78 -12.30
N ARG A 115 -5.04 6.68 -11.76
CA ARG A 115 -5.56 7.85 -12.48
C ARG A 115 -4.50 8.82 -12.99
N VAL A 116 -3.33 8.86 -12.34
CA VAL A 116 -2.24 9.78 -12.69
C VAL A 116 -0.95 9.07 -13.09
N MET A 117 -0.78 7.82 -12.66
CA MET A 117 0.42 7.03 -12.92
C MET A 117 0.29 6.14 -14.16
N ALA A 118 -0.91 5.81 -14.64
CA ALA A 118 -1.09 4.96 -15.82
C ALA A 118 -0.60 5.61 -17.12
N ASP A 119 -0.73 6.94 -17.25
CA ASP A 119 -0.39 7.67 -18.48
C ASP A 119 1.09 8.08 -18.57
N ASN A 120 1.95 7.59 -17.66
CA ASN A 120 3.37 7.95 -17.62
C ASN A 120 4.24 6.83 -18.23
N PRO A 121 5.09 7.09 -19.24
CA PRO A 121 5.96 6.05 -19.82
C PRO A 121 6.90 5.36 -18.81
N ALA A 122 7.18 5.96 -17.65
CA ALA A 122 7.98 5.36 -16.58
C ALA A 122 7.22 4.35 -15.68
N SER A 123 5.92 4.14 -15.92
CA SER A 123 5.10 3.09 -15.30
C SER A 123 4.76 1.95 -16.25
N ALA A 124 5.18 2.04 -17.51
CA ALA A 124 5.10 0.92 -18.44
C ALA A 124 5.91 -0.27 -17.88
N PRO A 125 5.37 -1.50 -17.95
CA PRO A 125 6.12 -2.69 -17.57
C PRO A 125 7.46 -2.72 -18.32
N CYS A 126 8.54 -3.03 -17.63
CA CYS A 126 9.81 -3.34 -18.29
C CYS A 126 9.59 -4.59 -19.16
N GLN A 127 9.30 -4.40 -20.44
CA GLN A 127 9.32 -5.51 -21.39
C GLN A 127 10.78 -5.95 -21.53
N THR A 128 11.12 -7.09 -20.93
CA THR A 128 12.31 -7.84 -21.33
C THR A 128 12.08 -8.30 -22.76
N ILE A 129 12.48 -7.47 -23.73
CA ILE A 129 12.65 -7.93 -25.10
C ILE A 129 13.77 -8.96 -25.07
N ASN A 130 13.41 -10.22 -25.25
CA ASN A 130 14.37 -11.27 -25.53
C ASN A 130 15.10 -10.91 -26.82
N ASN A 131 16.42 -10.73 -26.68
CA ASN A 131 17.33 -10.58 -27.80
C ASN A 131 17.26 -11.83 -28.69
N THR A 132 16.66 -11.70 -29.86
CA THR A 132 17.02 -12.52 -31.02
C THR A 132 17.84 -11.66 -31.96
N ASN A 133 19.09 -12.08 -32.14
CA ASN A 133 20.05 -11.53 -33.09
C ASN A 133 19.42 -11.45 -34.48
N GLU A 134 19.38 -10.25 -35.07
CA GLU A 134 19.53 -10.09 -36.52
C GLU A 134 20.44 -8.89 -36.84
N ASP A 135 21.42 -9.23 -37.66
CA ASP A 135 22.48 -8.42 -38.21
C ASP A 135 21.93 -7.42 -39.25
N SER A 136 22.34 -6.14 -39.18
CA SER A 136 22.38 -5.28 -40.36
C SER A 136 23.21 -4.01 -40.13
N ASP A 137 24.45 -4.13 -40.57
CA ASP A 137 25.40 -3.09 -41.01
C ASP A 137 24.77 -1.76 -41.50
N LYS A 138 24.99 -0.66 -40.77
CA LYS A 138 25.05 0.71 -41.35
C LYS A 138 26.13 1.57 -40.71
N ARG A 139 27.25 1.62 -41.43
CA ARG A 139 28.33 2.63 -41.38
C ARG A 139 27.81 4.08 -41.26
N ASN A 140 28.52 4.89 -40.47
CA ASN A 140 29.37 6.02 -40.95
C ASN A 140 29.22 7.35 -40.17
N ARG A 141 30.40 7.85 -39.74
CA ARG A 141 30.88 9.25 -39.73
C ARG A 141 30.51 10.22 -38.59
N LYS A 142 31.53 10.38 -37.73
CA LYS A 142 32.23 11.63 -37.36
C LYS A 142 31.36 12.82 -36.91
N ARG A 143 31.63 13.27 -35.67
CA ARG A 143 32.35 14.54 -35.44
C ARG A 143 32.92 14.63 -34.02
N ARG A 144 34.25 14.61 -33.95
CA ARG A 144 35.02 15.24 -32.87
C ARG A 144 34.93 16.75 -33.08
N LEU A 145 34.51 17.49 -32.06
CA LEU A 145 34.86 18.89 -31.89
C LEU A 145 35.34 19.07 -30.45
N SER A 146 36.58 19.51 -30.35
CA SER A 146 37.35 19.84 -29.16
C SER A 146 36.79 21.07 -28.46
N ILE A 147 36.73 21.03 -27.13
CA ILE A 147 36.66 22.24 -26.31
C ILE A 147 37.92 22.27 -25.45
N ALA A 148 38.73 23.28 -25.71
CA ALA A 148 39.87 23.66 -24.91
C ALA A 148 39.37 24.16 -23.54
N GLU A 149 39.93 23.55 -22.50
CA GLU A 149 40.47 24.17 -21.29
C GLU A 149 39.87 25.52 -20.85
N ILE A 150 38.89 25.45 -19.93
CA ILE A 150 38.67 26.47 -18.89
C ILE A 150 38.56 25.74 -17.55
N THR A 151 39.71 25.68 -16.89
CA THR A 151 40.04 25.70 -15.45
C THR A 151 39.00 25.35 -14.37
N SER A 152 39.52 24.51 -13.45
CA SER A 152 39.35 24.41 -11.99
C SER A 152 38.09 23.75 -11.41
N GLU A 153 38.30 22.45 -11.13
CA GLU A 153 38.11 21.76 -9.84
C GLU A 153 36.71 21.26 -9.43
N GLU A 154 36.73 20.01 -8.94
CA GLU A 154 35.66 19.24 -8.28
C GLU A 154 34.65 18.43 -9.12
N THR A 155 35.12 17.74 -10.17
CA THR A 155 34.44 16.51 -10.62
C THR A 155 35.46 15.43 -11.02
N HIS A 156 36.15 14.83 -10.04
CA HIS A 156 37.01 13.67 -10.30
C HIS A 156 36.87 12.51 -9.32
N ASP A 157 35.98 12.59 -8.33
CA ASP A 157 35.90 11.58 -7.27
C ASP A 157 34.89 10.46 -7.55
N TRP A 158 33.71 10.77 -8.11
CA TRP A 158 32.64 9.77 -8.26
C TRP A 158 32.86 8.69 -9.33
N HIS A 159 33.69 8.95 -10.35
CA HIS A 159 33.94 7.98 -11.43
C HIS A 159 35.05 6.96 -11.10
N MET A 160 35.85 7.20 -10.04
CA MET A 160 36.80 6.21 -9.52
C MET A 160 36.16 5.26 -8.51
N THR A 161 35.10 5.68 -7.80
CA THR A 161 34.39 4.83 -6.83
C THR A 161 33.54 3.77 -7.51
N LEU A 162 32.85 4.10 -8.61
CA LEU A 162 31.98 3.15 -9.34
C LEU A 162 32.77 2.03 -10.03
N ARG A 163 34.00 2.30 -10.47
CA ARG A 163 34.85 1.29 -11.14
C ARG A 163 35.54 0.34 -10.15
N ARG A 164 35.58 0.69 -8.85
CA ARG A 164 36.16 -0.15 -7.79
C ARG A 164 35.15 -1.13 -7.17
N THR A 165 33.86 -0.84 -7.28
CA THR A 165 32.77 -1.71 -6.80
C THR A 165 32.33 -2.77 -7.81
N GLU A 166 32.71 -2.67 -9.08
CA GLU A 166 32.38 -3.67 -10.11
C GLU A 166 33.34 -4.87 -10.18
N GLN A 167 34.42 -4.91 -9.37
CA GLN A 167 35.38 -6.02 -9.39
C GLN A 167 35.59 -6.75 -8.05
N GLN A 168 34.72 -6.51 -7.06
CA GLN A 168 34.61 -7.40 -5.90
C GLN A 168 33.22 -8.02 -5.88
N GLU A 169 33.03 -8.93 -6.82
CA GLU A 169 32.10 -10.04 -6.66
C GLU A 169 32.44 -10.72 -5.31
N PRO A 170 31.51 -10.77 -4.32
CA PRO A 170 31.76 -11.42 -3.04
C PRO A 170 32.21 -12.87 -3.29
N ARG A 171 33.16 -13.36 -2.49
CA ARG A 171 33.63 -14.75 -2.59
C ARG A 171 32.41 -15.68 -2.59
N PRO A 172 32.41 -16.78 -3.36
CA PRO A 172 31.26 -17.69 -3.44
C PRO A 172 30.69 -18.10 -2.07
N GLN A 173 31.55 -18.33 -1.08
CA GLN A 173 31.17 -18.65 0.31
C GLN A 173 30.39 -17.53 1.02
N ASP A 174 30.67 -16.26 0.74
CA ASP A 174 29.99 -15.12 1.35
C ASP A 174 28.60 -14.88 0.73
N ARG A 175 28.38 -15.33 -0.52
CA ARG A 175 27.06 -15.27 -1.18
C ARG A 175 26.14 -16.36 -0.68
N ASP A 176 26.64 -17.59 -0.57
CA ASP A 176 25.86 -18.71 -0.04
C ASP A 176 25.40 -18.41 1.41
N SER A 177 26.24 -17.74 2.21
CA SER A 177 25.88 -17.27 3.55
C SER A 177 24.82 -16.17 3.53
N ALA A 178 24.97 -15.17 2.66
CA ALA A 178 24.00 -14.07 2.54
C ALA A 178 22.64 -14.53 2.00
N ASP A 179 22.63 -15.50 1.07
CA ASP A 179 21.43 -16.11 0.52
C ASP A 179 20.70 -16.95 1.58
N THR A 180 21.45 -17.67 2.42
CA THR A 180 20.90 -18.41 3.56
C THR A 180 20.28 -17.47 4.60
N GLU A 181 20.98 -16.39 4.98
CA GLU A 181 20.45 -15.38 5.90
C GLU A 181 19.21 -14.68 5.36
N TRP A 182 19.14 -14.44 4.04
CA TRP A 182 17.98 -13.84 3.39
C TRP A 182 16.75 -14.76 3.44
N LEU A 183 16.95 -16.07 3.20
CA LEU A 183 15.89 -17.07 3.32
C LEU A 183 15.36 -17.18 4.76
N GLU A 184 16.24 -17.21 5.76
CA GLU A 184 15.85 -17.22 7.18
C GLU A 184 15.07 -15.97 7.59
N LEU A 185 15.43 -14.80 7.05
CA LEU A 185 14.72 -13.55 7.30
C LEU A 185 13.34 -13.54 6.66
N GLU A 186 13.20 -14.05 5.44
CA GLU A 186 11.91 -14.12 4.76
C GLU A 186 10.99 -15.15 5.42
N GLU A 187 11.53 -16.28 5.89
CA GLU A 187 10.79 -17.26 6.70
C GLU A 187 10.28 -16.66 8.02
N LYS A 188 11.16 -15.98 8.78
CA LYS A 188 10.75 -15.28 10.00
C LYS A 188 9.71 -14.20 9.75
N LYS A 189 9.80 -13.52 8.62
CA LYS A 189 8.82 -12.50 8.22
C LYS A 189 7.47 -13.13 7.90
N LEU A 190 7.45 -14.27 7.21
CA LEU A 190 6.24 -15.05 6.95
C LEU A 190 5.62 -15.53 8.27
N GLU A 191 6.42 -16.05 9.19
CA GLU A 191 5.98 -16.52 10.50
C GLU A 191 5.35 -15.38 11.33
N LEU A 192 5.98 -14.20 11.33
CA LEU A 192 5.44 -13.02 12.01
C LEU A 192 4.12 -12.56 11.40
N GLU A 193 3.95 -12.70 10.09
CA GLU A 193 2.70 -12.34 9.40
C GLU A 193 1.60 -13.35 9.73
N MET A 194 1.86 -14.66 9.62
CA MET A 194 0.93 -15.70 10.06
C MET A 194 0.51 -15.52 11.52
N ARG A 195 1.45 -15.14 12.39
CA ARG A 195 1.16 -14.86 13.80
C ARG A 195 0.31 -13.60 14.00
N ARG A 196 0.38 -12.62 13.10
CA ARG A 196 -0.51 -11.45 13.12
C ARG A 196 -1.89 -11.84 12.65
N GLU A 197 -2.00 -12.56 11.55
CA GLU A 197 -3.27 -13.06 11.02
C GLU A 197 -3.99 -13.92 12.06
N ALA A 198 -3.31 -14.87 12.69
CA ALA A 198 -3.87 -15.71 13.75
C ALA A 198 -4.39 -14.89 14.95
N ARG A 199 -3.73 -13.76 15.29
CA ARG A 199 -4.20 -12.87 16.36
C ARG A 199 -5.43 -12.07 15.94
N GLU A 200 -5.49 -11.62 14.69
CA GLU A 200 -6.65 -10.90 14.17
C GLU A 200 -7.85 -11.85 14.00
N GLU A 201 -7.64 -13.07 13.52
CA GLU A 201 -8.65 -14.12 13.46
C GLU A 201 -9.17 -14.49 14.85
N ALA A 202 -8.28 -14.65 15.85
CA ALA A 202 -8.68 -14.90 17.23
C ALA A 202 -9.55 -13.77 17.81
N LYS A 203 -9.25 -12.51 17.47
CA LYS A 203 -10.08 -11.37 17.88
C LYS A 203 -11.44 -11.39 17.20
N ALA A 204 -11.49 -11.66 15.89
CA ALA A 204 -12.74 -11.75 15.15
C ALA A 204 -13.63 -12.87 15.69
N ASN A 205 -13.04 -14.04 15.97
CA ASN A 205 -13.76 -15.16 16.57
C ASN A 205 -14.32 -14.82 17.95
N ALA A 206 -13.53 -14.15 18.80
CA ALA A 206 -13.99 -13.69 20.11
C ALA A 206 -15.13 -12.66 20.02
N GLU A 207 -15.11 -11.78 19.01
CA GLU A 207 -16.19 -10.82 18.77
C GLU A 207 -17.49 -11.50 18.34
N VAL A 208 -17.39 -12.48 17.43
CA VAL A 208 -18.55 -13.29 17.00
C VAL A 208 -19.14 -14.07 18.18
N GLU A 209 -18.31 -14.66 19.03
CA GLU A 209 -18.78 -15.33 20.26
C GLU A 209 -19.50 -14.37 21.20
N LEU A 210 -18.97 -13.16 21.39
CA LEU A 210 -19.62 -12.14 22.21
C LEU A 210 -20.99 -11.73 21.66
N ILE A 211 -21.10 -11.54 20.34
CA ILE A 211 -22.38 -11.21 19.68
C ILE A 211 -23.37 -12.36 19.86
N ASN A 212 -22.94 -13.61 19.67
CA ASN A 212 -23.79 -14.78 19.86
C ASN A 212 -24.24 -14.94 21.31
N ALA A 213 -23.36 -14.70 22.28
CA ALA A 213 -23.71 -14.72 23.70
C ALA A 213 -24.75 -13.65 24.05
N LYS A 214 -24.59 -12.42 23.53
CA LYS A 214 -25.58 -11.34 23.69
C LYS A 214 -26.94 -11.73 23.08
N ARG A 215 -26.94 -12.32 21.89
CA ARG A 215 -28.18 -12.78 21.24
C ARG A 215 -28.90 -13.83 22.10
N ARG A 216 -28.17 -14.84 22.58
CA ARG A 216 -28.71 -15.86 23.48
C ARG A 216 -29.27 -15.26 24.77
N SER A 217 -28.58 -14.27 25.36
CA SER A 217 -29.09 -13.57 26.55
C SER A 217 -30.44 -12.90 26.28
N VAL A 218 -30.57 -12.20 25.15
CA VAL A 218 -31.84 -11.55 24.76
C VAL A 218 -32.93 -12.58 24.49
N GLU A 219 -32.60 -13.70 23.84
CA GLU A 219 -33.55 -14.81 23.60
C GLU A 219 -34.07 -15.40 24.93
N ILE A 220 -33.18 -15.63 25.90
CA ILE A 220 -33.55 -16.12 27.23
C ILE A 220 -34.41 -15.10 27.98
N ASP A 221 -34.06 -13.81 27.93
CA ASP A 221 -34.83 -12.75 28.60
C ASP A 221 -36.23 -12.61 28.01
N ASN A 222 -36.35 -12.67 26.68
CA ASN A 222 -37.62 -12.65 25.98
C ASN A 222 -38.49 -13.86 26.33
N THR A 223 -37.89 -15.05 26.35
CA THR A 223 -38.59 -16.29 26.74
C THR A 223 -39.06 -16.21 28.19
N THR A 224 -38.22 -15.73 29.09
CA THR A 224 -38.54 -15.56 30.50
C THR A 224 -39.69 -14.57 30.69
N ARG A 225 -39.68 -13.44 29.98
CA ARG A 225 -40.77 -12.45 29.98
C ARG A 225 -42.07 -13.05 29.46
N LEU A 226 -42.02 -13.80 28.36
CA LEU A 226 -43.19 -14.46 27.78
C LEU A 226 -43.80 -15.47 28.76
N LEU A 227 -42.97 -16.33 29.36
CA LEU A 227 -43.42 -17.32 30.35
C LEU A 227 -44.01 -16.66 31.60
N LEU A 228 -43.41 -15.56 32.08
CA LEU A 228 -43.94 -14.81 33.21
C LEU A 228 -45.31 -14.20 32.90
N ALA A 229 -45.48 -13.58 31.72
CA ALA A 229 -46.76 -13.02 31.30
C ALA A 229 -47.83 -14.10 31.14
N ARG A 230 -47.49 -15.25 30.56
CA ARG A 230 -48.38 -16.42 30.47
C ARG A 230 -48.80 -16.91 31.86
N LYS A 231 -47.87 -16.99 32.81
CA LYS A 231 -48.18 -17.36 34.19
C LYS A 231 -49.15 -16.37 34.84
N GLN A 232 -48.94 -15.06 34.65
CA GLN A 232 -49.83 -14.03 35.19
C GLN A 232 -51.26 -14.14 34.66
N LEU A 233 -51.44 -14.46 33.37
CA LEU A 233 -52.77 -14.70 32.80
C LEU A 233 -53.42 -15.97 33.38
N LYS A 234 -52.67 -17.06 33.54
CA LYS A 234 -53.19 -18.27 34.20
C LYS A 234 -53.60 -17.99 35.65
N ASP A 235 -52.78 -17.26 36.40
CA ASP A 235 -53.06 -16.86 37.78
C ASP A 235 -54.30 -15.94 37.88
N ALA A 236 -54.61 -15.19 36.81
CA ALA A 236 -55.82 -14.37 36.69
C ALA A 236 -57.08 -15.15 36.24
N GLY A 237 -56.96 -16.45 35.97
CA GLY A 237 -58.09 -17.35 35.66
C GLY A 237 -58.37 -17.59 34.18
N TYR A 238 -57.48 -17.17 33.26
CA TYR A 238 -57.60 -17.47 31.83
C TYR A 238 -57.29 -18.95 31.54
N THR A 239 -57.97 -19.55 30.56
CA THR A 239 -57.71 -20.95 30.15
C THR A 239 -56.46 -21.09 29.30
N ASP A 240 -55.92 -22.30 29.17
CA ASP A 240 -54.71 -22.55 28.39
C ASP A 240 -54.89 -22.22 26.90
N GLU A 241 -56.09 -22.44 26.35
CA GLU A 241 -56.44 -22.10 24.97
C GLU A 241 -56.47 -20.57 24.74
N GLU A 242 -56.99 -19.82 25.71
CA GLU A 242 -57.02 -18.35 25.64
C GLU A 242 -55.62 -17.75 25.75
N VAL A 243 -54.78 -18.30 26.64
CA VAL A 243 -53.39 -17.87 26.79
C VAL A 243 -52.55 -18.18 25.55
N ASP A 244 -52.74 -19.35 24.92
CA ASP A 244 -52.07 -19.70 23.67
C ASP A 244 -52.50 -18.84 22.48
N ALA A 245 -53.78 -18.47 22.42
CA ALA A 245 -54.29 -17.55 21.40
C ALA A 245 -53.68 -16.14 21.53
N HIS A 246 -53.45 -15.66 22.76
CA HIS A 246 -52.90 -14.32 23.01
C HIS A 246 -51.37 -14.25 23.00
N LEU A 247 -50.68 -15.30 23.47
CA LEU A 247 -49.22 -15.32 23.65
C LEU A 247 -48.63 -16.64 23.13
N PRO A 248 -48.64 -16.88 21.80
CA PRO A 248 -48.19 -18.13 21.23
C PRO A 248 -46.69 -18.37 21.49
N LEU A 249 -46.33 -19.63 21.76
CA LEU A 249 -44.94 -20.05 21.83
C LEU A 249 -44.42 -20.27 20.41
N ASN A 250 -43.38 -19.53 20.01
CA ASN A 250 -42.61 -19.86 18.81
C ASN A 250 -41.74 -21.07 19.15
N THR A 251 -42.22 -22.27 18.82
CA THR A 251 -41.43 -23.52 18.80
C THR A 251 -40.57 -23.61 17.56
#